data_AF-A0A8T5D6B0-F1
#
_entry.id   AF-A0A8T5D6B0-F1
#
_cell.length_a   1.000
_cell.length_b   1.000
_cell.length_c   1.000
_cell.angle_alpha   90.00
_cell.angle_beta   90.00
_cell.angle_gamma   90.00
#
_symmetry.space_group_name_H-M   'P 1'
#
loop_
_entity.id
_entity.type
_entity.pdbx_description
1 polymer ?
#
loop_
_entity_poly.entity_id
_entity_poly.type
_entity_poly.pdbx_seq_one_letter_code
_entity_poly.pdbx_strand_id
1 'polypeptide(L)' 'MPKIEGLKWEIRDTTEEDIPVIMDLCYQLSVYEKLEFKGTEELYKKYGFSEDKIYDCLLVENKGDIGPEYLAVA' A
#
# COMPACT_ATOMS: atom_id res chain seq x y z
N MET A 1 0.84 -16.91 18.21
CA MET A 1 0.85 -15.53 18.72
C MET A 1 -0.49 -15.26 19.41
N PRO A 2 -0.53 -14.68 20.61
CA PRO A 2 -1.79 -14.28 21.23
C PRO A 2 -2.52 -13.28 20.32
N LYS A 3 -3.83 -13.45 20.17
CA LYS A 3 -4.67 -12.47 19.46
C LYS A 3 -4.79 -11.24 20.34
N ILE A 4 -4.35 -10.09 19.83
CA ILE A 4 -4.58 -8.79 20.47
C ILE A 4 -6.00 -8.38 20.10
N GLU A 5 -6.89 -8.28 21.09
CA GLU A 5 -8.25 -7.79 20.85
C GLU A 5 -8.20 -6.35 20.31
N GLY A 6 -9.01 -6.04 19.30
CA GLY A 6 -9.01 -4.75 18.60
C GLY A 6 -8.00 -4.63 17.45
N LEU A 7 -7.08 -5.59 17.28
CA LEU A 7 -6.18 -5.66 16.13
C LEU A 7 -6.77 -6.57 15.04
N LYS A 8 -7.13 -6.00 13.89
CA LYS A 8 -7.71 -6.78 12.77
C LYS A 8 -7.19 -6.23 11.44
N TRP A 9 -6.52 -7.08 10.67
CA TRP A 9 -5.95 -6.73 9.38
C TRP A 9 -6.61 -7.54 8.26
N GLU A 10 -6.80 -6.91 7.12
CA GLU A 10 -7.31 -7.52 5.90
C GLU A 10 -6.34 -7.22 4.74
N ILE A 11 -6.04 -8.25 3.95
CA ILE A 11 -5.30 -8.09 2.69
C ILE A 11 -6.34 -8.03 1.58
N ARG A 12 -6.29 -6.97 0.76
CA ARG A 12 -7.20 -6.79 -0.38
C ARG A 12 -6.46 -6.30 -1.62
N ASP A 13 -7.08 -6.51 -2.77
CA ASP A 13 -6.65 -5.85 -4.01
C ASP A 13 -6.78 -4.33 -3.87
N THR A 14 -5.86 -3.62 -4.51
CA THR A 14 -5.92 -2.15 -4.59
C THR A 14 -6.84 -1.68 -5.70
N THR A 15 -7.40 -0.49 -5.49
CA THR A 15 -8.13 0.30 -6.47
C THR A 15 -7.33 1.56 -6.83
N GLU A 16 -7.72 2.27 -7.90
CA GLU A 16 -7.03 3.51 -8.29
C GLU A 16 -7.06 4.58 -7.17
N GLU A 17 -8.09 4.56 -6.31
CA GLU A 17 -8.22 5.48 -5.18
C GLU A 17 -7.14 5.26 -4.11
N ASP A 18 -6.51 4.08 -4.08
CA ASP A 18 -5.47 3.72 -3.11
C ASP A 18 -4.08 4.29 -3.49
N ILE A 19 -3.91 4.89 -4.67
CA ILE A 19 -2.60 5.39 -5.15
C ILE A 19 -1.87 6.28 -4.14
N PRO A 20 -2.52 7.27 -3.49
CA PRO A 20 -1.84 8.11 -2.50
C PRO A 20 -1.26 7.30 -1.33
N VAL A 21 -1.98 6.28 -0.87
CA VAL A 21 -1.56 5.40 0.24
C VAL A 21 -0.41 4.50 -0.20
N ILE A 22 -0.53 3.89 -1.38
CA ILE A 22 0.52 3.03 -1.96
C ILE A 22 1.82 3.82 -2.10
N MET A 23 1.74 5.03 -2.66
CA MET A 23 2.92 5.90 -2.85
C MET A 23 3.57 6.29 -1.53
N ASP A 24 2.78 6.62 -0.50
CA ASP A 24 3.31 6.94 0.83
C ASP A 24 4.04 5.74 1.44
N LEU A 25 3.44 4.54 1.40
CA LEU A 25 4.07 3.32 1.91
C LEU A 25 5.37 2.97 1.16
N CYS A 26 5.38 3.08 -0.18
CA CYS A 26 6.58 2.84 -0.97
C CYS A 26 7.67 3.90 -0.70
N TYR A 27 7.29 5.15 -0.46
CA TYR A 27 8.23 6.20 -0.05
C TYR A 27 8.81 5.93 1.35
N GLN A 28 7.98 5.54 2.32
CA GLN A 28 8.45 5.15 3.65
C GLN A 28 9.44 3.98 3.57
N LEU A 29 9.15 2.98 2.73
CA LEU A 29 10.06 1.86 2.47
C LEU A 29 11.36 2.34 1.84
N SER A 30 11.32 3.22 0.83
CA SER A 30 12.54 3.72 0.20
C SER A 30 13.42 4.51 1.18
N VAL A 31 12.81 5.28 2.08
CA VAL A 31 13.54 6.00 3.15
C VAL A 31 14.22 5.00 4.08
N TYR A 32 13.52 3.95 4.51
CA TYR A 32 14.08 2.89 5.36
C TYR A 32 15.26 2.17 4.68
N GLU A 33 15.09 1.80 3.41
CA GLU A 33 16.09 1.08 2.62
C GLU A 33 17.22 1.98 2.08
N LYS A 34 17.12 3.30 2.28
CA LYS A 34 18.05 4.31 1.76
C LYS A 34 18.15 4.31 0.23
N LEU A 35 17.00 4.15 -0.42
CA LEU A 35 16.83 4.18 -1.86
C LEU A 35 16.17 5.48 -2.32
N GLU A 36 16.42 5.86 -3.57
CA GLU A 36 15.76 6.99 -4.22
C GLU A 36 14.36 6.59 -4.67
N PHE A 37 13.33 7.32 -4.21
CA PHE A 37 11.96 7.12 -4.68
C PHE A 37 11.71 7.88 -5.98
N LYS A 38 11.36 7.16 -7.05
CA LYS A 38 11.10 7.72 -8.40
C LYS A 38 9.64 7.60 -8.83
N GLY A 39 8.78 7.07 -7.97
CA GLY A 39 7.37 6.88 -8.29
C GLY A 39 6.63 8.19 -8.42
N THR A 40 5.81 8.33 -9.46
CA THR A 40 4.86 9.45 -9.63
C THR A 40 3.45 8.91 -9.77
N GLU A 41 2.45 9.70 -9.42
CA GLU A 41 1.04 9.32 -9.53
C GLU A 41 0.69 8.87 -10.96
N GLU A 42 1.22 9.55 -11.98
CA GLU A 42 1.01 9.20 -13.38
C GLU A 42 1.56 7.82 -13.74
N LEU A 43 2.74 7.45 -13.19
CA LEU A 43 3.32 6.12 -13.38
C LEU A 43 2.48 5.06 -12.68
N TYR A 44 1.98 5.32 -11.46
CA TYR A 44 1.13 4.38 -10.73
C TYR A 44 -0.20 4.15 -11.45
N LYS A 45 -0.86 5.21 -11.92
CA LYS A 45 -2.10 5.09 -12.73
C LYS A 45 -1.87 4.28 -14.00
N LYS A 46 -0.84 4.63 -14.77
CA LYS A 46 -0.55 3.95 -16.04
C LYS A 46 -0.23 2.47 -15.83
N TYR A 47 0.66 2.14 -14.90
CA TYR A 47 1.23 0.80 -14.83
C TYR A 47 0.52 -0.13 -13.82
N GLY A 48 -0.35 0.39 -12.96
CA GLY A 48 -1.12 -0.42 -11.99
C GLY A 48 -2.62 -0.51 -12.30
N PHE A 49 -3.19 0.49 -12.96
CA PHE A 49 -4.66 0.66 -13.05
C PHE A 49 -5.19 0.94 -14.47
N SER A 50 -4.34 0.84 -15.51
CA SER A 50 -4.76 1.00 -16.91
C SER A 50 -4.64 -0.31 -17.70
N GLU A 51 -4.96 -0.29 -19.00
CA GLU A 51 -4.74 -1.44 -19.89
C GLU A 51 -3.24 -1.74 -20.10
N ASP A 52 -2.36 -0.75 -19.90
CA ASP A 52 -0.90 -0.90 -19.96
C ASP A 52 -0.31 -1.49 -18.65
N LYS A 53 -1.13 -2.12 -17.82
CA LYS A 53 -0.74 -2.62 -16.50
C LYS A 53 0.41 -3.62 -16.59
N ILE A 54 1.40 -3.45 -15.73
CA ILE A 54 2.58 -4.33 -15.63
C ILE A 54 2.79 -4.90 -14.22
N TYR A 55 2.03 -4.46 -13.22
CA TYR A 55 2.07 -4.99 -11.86
C TYR A 55 0.67 -5.03 -11.25
N ASP A 56 0.45 -5.99 -10.37
CA ASP A 56 -0.66 -6.03 -9.41
C ASP A 56 -0.16 -5.51 -8.05
N CYS A 57 -1.09 -5.05 -7.20
CA CYS A 57 -0.76 -4.48 -5.90
C CYS A 57 -1.81 -4.92 -4.86
N LEU A 58 -1.33 -5.37 -3.71
CA LEU A 58 -2.13 -5.70 -2.54
C LEU A 58 -1.89 -4.69 -1.42
N LEU A 59 -2.93 -4.36 -0.68
CA LEU A 59 -2.88 -3.44 0.45
C LEU A 59 -3.38 -4.12 1.72
N VAL A 60 -2.65 -3.90 2.82
CA VAL A 60 -3.02 -4.35 4.15
C VAL A 60 -3.77 -3.23 4.87
N GLU A 61 -5.08 -3.39 5.01
CA GLU A 61 -5.98 -2.41 5.64
C GLU A 61 -6.36 -2.85 7.06
N ASN A 62 -6.41 -1.88 7.98
CA ASN A 62 -6.91 -2.08 9.34
C ASN A 62 -8.43 -2.08 9.35
N LYS A 63 -9.01 -3.18 9.83
CA LYS A 63 -10.45 -3.30 10.09
C LYS A 63 -10.75 -3.32 11.60
N GLY A 64 -9.76 -3.00 12.43
CA GLY A 64 -9.86 -2.90 13.88
C GLY A 64 -9.72 -1.47 14.38
N ASP A 65 -9.60 -1.33 15.70
CA ASP A 65 -9.58 -0.02 16.38
C ASP A 65 -8.16 0.41 16.80
N ILE A 66 -7.16 -0.45 16.60
CA ILE A 66 -5.79 -0.26 17.08
C ILE A 66 -4.82 -0.26 15.89
N GLY A 67 -4.02 0.80 15.77
CA GLY A 67 -2.96 0.92 14.78
C GLY A 67 -3.25 1.93 13.66
N PRO A 68 -2.34 2.07 12.68
CA PRO A 68 -2.57 2.90 11.51
C PRO A 68 -3.67 2.29 10.62
N GLU A 69 -4.25 3.11 9.73
CA GLU A 69 -5.27 2.66 8.76
C GLU A 69 -4.72 1.66 7.75
N TYR A 70 -3.46 1.85 7.33
CA TYR A 70 -2.76 0.99 6.39
C TYR A 70 -1.40 0.57 6.95
N LEU A 71 -1.02 -0.68 6.72
CA LEU A 71 0.21 -1.24 7.30
C LEU A 71 1.28 -1.56 6.27
N ALA A 72 0.91 -2.10 5.11
CA ALA A 72 1.87 -2.62 4.13
C ALA A 72 1.26 -2.70 2.73
N VAL A 73 2.16 -2.69 1.76
CA VAL A 73 1.88 -2.87 0.32
C VAL A 73 2.77 -3.99 -0.23
N ALA A 74 2.26 -4.78 -1.18
CA ALA A 74 2.97 -5.91 -1.79
C ALA A 74 2.62 -6.09 -3.27
#